data_AF-T1BI70-F1
#
_entry.id   AF-T1BI70-F1
#
_cell.length_a   1.000
_cell.length_b   1.000
_cell.length_c   1.000
_cell.angle_alpha   90.00
_cell.angle_beta   90.00
_cell.angle_gamma   90.00
#
_symmetry.space_group_name_H-M   'P 1'
#
loop_
_entity.id
_entity.type
_entity.pdbx_description
1 polymer ?
#
loop_
_entity_poly.entity_id
_entity_poly.type
_entity_poly.pdbx_seq_one_letter_code
_entity_poly.pdbx_strand_id
1 'polypeptide(L)' 'MIHSFACFDTEALFHSQSVLRFKNIERVARRKLLQLHAATESASLRIPPGNRL' A
#
# COMPACT_ATOMS: atom_id res chain seq x y z
N MET A 1 -5.74 -4.19 -8.15
CA MET A 1 -4.52 -5.00 -8.42
C MET A 1 -3.37 -4.08 -8.82
N ILE A 2 -2.21 -4.20 -8.17
CA ILE A 2 -1.01 -3.42 -8.53
C ILE A 2 -0.21 -4.21 -9.57
N HIS A 3 0.12 -3.56 -10.69
CA HIS A 3 0.88 -4.17 -11.79
C HIS A 3 2.34 -3.69 -11.87
N SER A 4 2.62 -2.50 -11.35
CA SER A 4 3.96 -1.92 -11.37
C SER A 4 4.13 -0.93 -10.23
N PHE A 5 5.39 -0.66 -9.90
CA PHE A 5 5.79 0.35 -8.92
C PHE A 5 6.75 1.33 -9.57
N ALA A 6 6.50 2.63 -9.41
CA ALA A 6 7.44 3.67 -9.85
C ALA A 6 8.63 3.85 -8.88
N CYS A 7 8.54 3.30 -7.67
CA CYS A 7 9.52 3.47 -6.62
C CYS A 7 9.91 2.13 -6.03
N PHE A 8 11.20 1.81 -6.12
CA PHE A 8 11.78 0.57 -5.59
C PHE A 8 11.49 0.37 -4.10
N ASP A 9 11.60 1.42 -3.29
CA ASP A 9 11.28 1.37 -1.86
C ASP A 9 9.83 0.93 -1.60
N THR A 10 8.90 1.32 -2.48
CA THR A 10 7.47 0.99 -2.31
C THR A 10 7.20 -0.46 -2.69
N GLU A 11 7.88 -0.95 -3.72
CA GLU A 11 7.87 -2.36 -4.12
C GLU A 11 8.45 -3.25 -3.03
N ALA A 12 9.65 -2.91 -2.53
CA ALA A 12 10.30 -3.61 -1.42
C ALA A 12 9.38 -3.68 -0.19
N LEU A 13 8.76 -2.55 0.18
CA LEU A 13 7.78 -2.48 1.27
C LEU A 13 6.55 -3.39 1.02
N PHE A 14 6.03 -3.41 -0.21
CA PHE A 14 4.93 -4.31 -0.59
C PHE A 14 5.31 -5.78 -0.40
N HIS A 15 6.54 -6.15 -0.77
CA HIS A 15 7.11 -7.48 -0.56
C HIS A 15 7.54 -7.77 0.89
N SER A 16 7.15 -6.93 1.85
CA SER A 16 7.47 -7.10 3.28
C SER A 16 8.96 -7.00 3.58
N GLN A 17 9.72 -6.32 2.73
CA GLN A 17 11.12 -6.00 2.99
C GLN A 17 11.20 -4.75 3.86
N SER A 18 12.19 -4.72 4.75
CA SER A 18 12.46 -3.58 5.61
C SER A 18 13.02 -2.42 4.79
N VAL A 19 12.35 -1.28 4.84
CA VAL A 19 12.76 -0.06 4.14
C VAL A 19 12.93 1.06 5.14
N LEU A 20 14.18 1.47 5.37
CA LEU A 20 14.53 2.46 6.39
C LEU A 20 13.74 3.77 6.24
N ARG A 21 13.52 4.21 5.00
CA ARG A 21 12.73 5.40 4.66
C ARG A 21 11.28 5.33 5.16
N PHE A 22 10.70 4.13 5.22
CA PHE A 22 9.30 3.92 5.62
C PHE A 22 9.15 3.31 7.01
N LYS A 23 10.24 3.08 7.74
CA LYS A 23 10.24 2.39 9.04
C LYS A 23 9.16 2.89 10.02
N ASN A 24 8.95 4.21 10.10
CA ASN A 24 7.97 4.82 11.01
C ASN A 24 6.50 4.62 10.57
N ILE A 25 6.27 4.32 9.29
CA ILE A 25 4.94 4.17 8.69
C ILE A 25 4.71 2.80 8.08
N GLU A 26 5.67 1.88 8.21
CA GLU A 26 5.75 0.61 7.48
C GLU A 26 4.44 -0.17 7.55
N ARG A 27 3.91 -0.33 8.77
CA ARG A 27 2.65 -1.05 9.01
C ARG A 27 1.45 -0.42 8.30
N VAL A 28 1.32 0.90 8.33
CA VAL A 28 0.19 1.62 7.74
C VAL A 28 0.32 1.68 6.23
N ALA A 29 1.53 1.94 5.73
CA ALA A 29 1.84 2.02 4.30
C ALA A 29 1.66 0.65 3.62
N ARG A 30 2.22 -0.43 4.19
CA ARG A 30 2.03 -1.80 3.67
C ARG A 30 0.56 -2.20 3.66
N ARG A 31 -0.19 -1.90 4.73
CA ARG A 31 -1.64 -2.16 4.77
C ARG A 31 -2.40 -1.44 3.64
N LYS A 32 -2.07 -0.18 3.37
CA LYS A 32 -2.69 0.58 2.26
C LYS A 32 -2.33 0.00 0.90
N LEU A 33 -1.08 -0.43 0.68
CA LEU A 33 -0.68 -1.08 -0.57
C LEU A 33 -1.43 -2.40 -0.79
N LEU A 34 -1.62 -3.20 0.27
CA LEU A 34 -2.42 -4.43 0.19
C LEU A 34 -3.89 -4.14 -0.13
N GLN A 35 -4.47 -3.08 0.44
CA GLN A 35 -5.84 -2.65 0.10
C GLN A 35 -5.96 -2.24 -1.38
N LEU A 36 -5.00 -1.47 -1.90
CA LEU A 36 -4.95 -1.09 -3.33
C LEU A 36 -4.77 -2.32 -4.22
N HIS A 37 -3.98 -3.30 -3.79
CA HIS A 37 -3.80 -4.54 -4.53
C HIS A 37 -5.09 -5.38 -4.56
N ALA A 38 -5.77 -5.52 -3.42
CA ALA A 38 -7.00 -6.28 -3.28
C ALA A 38 -8.24 -5.59 -3.88
N ALA A 39 -8.19 -4.28 -4.13
CA ALA A 39 -9.27 -3.57 -4.78
C ALA A 39 -9.49 -4.08 -6.21
N THR A 40 -10.64 -4.71 -6.42
CA THR A 40 -11.17 -5.13 -7.72
C THR A 40 -11.92 -3.98 -8.42
N GLU A 41 -12.50 -3.07 -7.63
CA GLU A 41 -13.26 -1.92 -8.08
C GLU A 41 -12.87 -0.67 -7.30
N SER A 42 -12.91 0.50 -7.94
CA SER A 42 -12.55 1.78 -7.31
C SER A 42 -13.47 2.14 -6.14
N ALA A 43 -14.73 1.69 -6.18
CA ALA A 43 -15.69 1.86 -5.09
C ALA A 43 -15.27 1.12 -3.81
N SER A 44 -14.54 0.01 -3.92
CA SER A 44 -14.05 -0.76 -2.77
C SER A 44 -13.03 0.01 -1.93
N LEU A 45 -12.38 1.03 -2.50
CA LEU A 45 -11.47 1.93 -1.78
C LEU A 45 -12.20 3.03 -0.99
N ARG A 46 -13.51 3.21 -1.21
CA ARG A 46 -14.35 4.21 -0.51
C ARG A 46 -14.87 3.72 0.84
N ILE A 47 -14.69 2.44 1.17
CA ILE A 47 -15.25 1.85 2.39
C ILE A 47 -14.41 2.30 3.61
N PRO A 48 -14.95 3.04 4.59
CA PRO A 48 -14.20 3.55 5.74
C PRO A 48 -14.00 2.48 6.83
N PRO A 49 -13.00 2.61 7.74
CA PRO A 49 -12.48 3.88 8.25
C PRO A 49 -11.02 4.17 7.84
N GLY A 50 -10.79 5.35 7.26
CA GLY A 50 -9.45 5.97 7.23
C GLY A 50 -8.69 5.94 5.89
N ASN A 51 -9.31 5.53 4.78
CA ASN A 51 -8.78 5.85 3.46
C ASN A 51 -9.21 7.27 3.07
N ARG A 52 -8.45 8.25 3.57
CA ARG A 52 -8.40 9.60 2.98
C ARG A 52 -7.43 9.53 1.81
N LEU A 53 -7.85 8.96 0.68
CA LEU A 53 -7.14 9.09 -0.58
C LEU A 53 -7.57 10.39 -1.24
#